data_AF-A0A2W4NSC9-F1
#
_entry.id   AF-A0A2W4NSC9-F1
#
_cell.length_a   1.000
_cell.length_b   1.000
_cell.length_c   1.000
_cell.angle_alpha   90.00
_cell.angle_beta   90.00
_cell.angle_gamma   90.00
#
_symmetry.space_group_name_H-M   'P 1'
#
loop_
_entity.id
_entity.type
_entity.pdbx_description
1 polymer ?
#
loop_
_entity_poly.entity_id
_entity_poly.type
_entity_poly.pdbx_seq_one_letter_code
_entity_poly.pdbx_strand_id
1 'polypeptide(L)'
;ARVDIPLWVARNKRAVDDLHAILMAQCAIQGRRHYPYALTRADELAYVSSSEKQQLNELINIEMLKNRVESEASDKLQTKGLARGSRRQHRIGSR
;
A
#
# COMPACT_ATOMS: atom_id res chain seq x y z
N ALA A 1 8.69 14.95 8.31
CA ALA A 1 9.07 13.94 7.28
C ALA A 1 10.57 13.99 7.12
N ARG A 2 11.23 12.83 6.96
CA ARG A 2 12.68 12.74 6.70
C ARG A 2 12.88 12.58 5.20
N VAL A 3 13.83 13.31 4.61
CA VAL A 3 14.21 13.21 3.20
C VAL A 3 15.68 12.88 3.17
N ASP A 4 16.01 11.64 2.83
CA ASP A 4 17.39 11.21 2.63
C ASP A 4 17.80 11.51 1.18
N ILE A 5 18.95 12.15 1.01
CA ILE A 5 19.45 12.57 -0.29
C ILE A 5 20.88 12.04 -0.50
N PRO A 6 21.29 11.74 -1.75
CA PRO A 6 22.67 11.36 -2.04
C PRO A 6 23.67 12.48 -1.68
N LEU A 7 24.89 12.10 -1.28
CA LEU A 7 25.92 13.06 -0.85
C LEU A 7 26.28 14.10 -1.94
N TRP A 8 26.26 13.70 -3.21
CA TRP A 8 26.55 14.60 -4.33
C TRP A 8 25.46 15.67 -4.52
N VAL A 9 24.20 15.39 -4.15
CA VAL A 9 23.14 16.40 -4.09
C VAL A 9 23.39 17.32 -2.91
N ALA A 10 23.66 16.75 -1.73
CA ALA A 10 23.86 17.52 -0.50
C ALA A 10 25.03 18.53 -0.58
N ARG A 11 26.07 18.20 -1.37
CA ARG A 11 27.22 19.09 -1.60
C ARG A 11 26.93 20.23 -2.59
N ASN A 12 25.89 20.12 -3.41
CA ASN A 12 25.51 21.15 -4.38
C ASN A 12 24.28 21.92 -3.88
N LYS A 13 24.51 23.13 -3.38
CA LYS A 13 23.45 23.99 -2.83
C LYS A 13 22.29 24.22 -3.81
N ARG A 14 22.59 24.46 -5.08
CA ARG A 14 21.56 24.67 -6.11
C ARG A 14 20.67 23.44 -6.27
N ALA A 15 21.25 22.24 -6.28
CA ALA A 15 20.49 21.00 -6.39
C ALA A 15 19.59 20.75 -5.17
N VAL A 16 20.05 21.15 -3.96
CA VAL A 16 19.22 21.09 -2.74
C VAL A 16 18.07 22.09 -2.82
N ASP A 17 18.32 23.31 -3.28
CA ASP A 17 17.28 24.34 -3.44
C ASP A 17 16.23 23.91 -4.47
N ASP A 18 16.65 23.36 -5.61
CA ASP A 18 15.77 22.83 -6.65
C ASP A 18 14.92 21.66 -6.11
N LEU A 19 15.52 20.72 -5.37
CA LEU A 19 14.77 19.63 -4.72
C LEU A 19 13.72 20.17 -3.74
N HIS A 20 14.09 21.14 -2.91
CA HIS A 20 13.18 21.76 -1.95
C HIS A 20 12.01 22.45 -2.65
N ALA A 21 12.29 23.21 -3.72
CA ALA A 21 11.26 23.89 -4.50
C ALA A 21 10.25 22.90 -5.11
N ILE A 22 10.73 21.79 -5.68
CA ILE A 22 9.87 20.73 -6.22
C ILE A 22 9.00 20.12 -5.13
N LEU A 23 9.57 19.80 -3.96
CA LEU A 23 8.80 19.23 -2.84
C LEU A 23 7.70 20.20 -2.36
N MET A 24 8.01 21.50 -2.25
CA MET A 24 7.02 22.50 -1.88
C MET A 24 5.91 22.63 -2.92
N ALA A 25 6.26 22.64 -4.21
CA ALA A 25 5.29 22.65 -5.31
C ALA A 25 4.37 21.42 -5.25
N GLN A 26 4.91 20.23 -4.99
CA GLN A 26 4.12 19.00 -4.85
C GLN A 26 3.19 19.02 -3.62
N CYS A 27 3.65 19.57 -2.50
CA CYS A 27 2.85 19.71 -1.28
C CYS A 27 1.71 20.74 -1.43
N ALA A 28 1.88 21.75 -2.30
CA ALA A 28 0.87 22.77 -2.54
C ALA A 28 -0.35 22.23 -3.31
N ILE A 29 -0.18 21.16 -4.10
CA ILE A 29 -1.24 20.54 -4.90
C ILE A 29 -2.39 20.01 -4.01
N GLN A 30 -2.07 19.47 -2.83
CA GLN A 30 -3.05 18.82 -1.94
C GLN A 30 -3.79 19.77 -0.97
N GLY A 31 -3.64 21.08 -1.13
CA GLY A 31 -4.37 22.08 -0.35
C GLY A 31 -4.01 22.03 1.14
N ARG A 32 -5.00 21.69 2.01
CA ARG A 32 -4.88 21.80 3.48
C ARG A 32 -3.96 20.75 4.12
N ARG A 33 -3.61 19.68 3.40
CA ARG A 33 -2.72 18.62 3.90
C ARG A 33 -1.43 18.65 3.09
N HIS A 34 -0.39 19.24 3.67
CA HIS A 34 0.91 19.38 3.00
C HIS A 34 1.67 18.06 3.01
N TYR A 35 1.43 17.25 1.98
CA TYR A 35 2.21 16.06 1.68
C TYR A 35 2.43 15.97 0.17
N PRO A 36 3.60 15.49 -0.31
CA PRO A 36 3.87 15.46 -1.74
C PRO A 36 2.83 14.62 -2.48
N TYR A 37 2.11 15.26 -3.41
CA TYR A 37 1.00 14.64 -4.12
C TYR A 37 1.39 13.33 -4.81
N ALA A 38 2.58 13.27 -5.41
CA ALA A 38 3.10 12.06 -6.05
C ALA A 38 3.16 10.85 -5.09
N LEU A 39 3.50 11.06 -3.81
CA LEU A 39 3.55 9.97 -2.83
C LEU A 39 2.16 9.51 -2.43
N THR A 40 1.23 10.45 -2.20
CA THR A 40 -0.15 10.08 -1.90
C THR A 40 -0.78 9.30 -3.04
N ARG A 41 -0.62 9.78 -4.28
CA ARG A 41 -1.13 9.08 -5.46
C ARG A 41 -0.49 7.70 -5.62
N ALA A 42 0.80 7.55 -5.34
CA ALA A 42 1.47 6.26 -5.42
C ALA A 42 0.91 5.25 -4.40
N ASP A 43 0.63 5.69 -3.16
CA ASP A 43 0.02 4.86 -2.13
C ASP A 43 -1.41 4.44 -2.52
N GLU A 44 -2.21 5.40 -3.02
CA GLU A 44 -3.56 5.13 -3.53
C GLU A 44 -3.55 4.10 -4.66
N LEU A 45 -2.62 4.22 -5.62
CA LEU A 45 -2.50 3.29 -6.75
C LEU A 45 -1.94 1.93 -6.36
N ALA A 46 -1.05 1.87 -5.37
CA ALA A 46 -0.47 0.63 -4.88
C ALA A 46 -1.43 -0.14 -3.96
N TYR A 47 -2.49 0.51 -3.47
CA TYR A 47 -3.46 -0.12 -2.59
C TYR A 47 -4.28 -1.18 -3.33
N VAL A 48 -3.98 -2.45 -3.05
CA VAL A 48 -4.80 -3.59 -3.49
C VAL A 48 -5.70 -4.04 -2.34
N SER A 49 -6.99 -3.81 -2.51
CA SER A 49 -8.03 -4.16 -1.54
C SER A 49 -8.16 -5.67 -1.34
N SER A 50 -8.75 -6.07 -0.21
CA SER A 50 -9.06 -7.47 0.07
C SER A 50 -10.07 -8.06 -0.93
N SER A 51 -11.00 -7.24 -1.42
CA SER A 51 -11.99 -7.64 -2.44
C SER A 51 -11.33 -7.92 -3.79
N GLU A 52 -10.41 -7.06 -4.24
CA GLU A 52 -9.67 -7.28 -5.49
C GLU A 52 -8.81 -8.55 -5.41
N LYS A 53 -8.16 -8.78 -4.26
CA LYS A 53 -7.42 -10.04 -4.02
C LYS A 53 -8.34 -11.26 -4.10
N GLN A 54 -9.53 -11.18 -3.53
CA GLN A 54 -10.51 -12.26 -3.57
C GLN A 54 -10.98 -12.55 -5.00
N GLN A 55 -11.33 -11.49 -5.76
CA GLN A 55 -11.73 -11.60 -7.16
C GLN A 55 -10.61 -12.21 -8.02
N LEU A 56 -9.36 -11.78 -7.82
CA LEU A 56 -8.22 -12.35 -8.54
C LEU A 56 -8.05 -13.85 -8.21
N ASN A 57 -8.17 -14.23 -6.94
CA ASN A 57 -8.11 -15.64 -6.54
C ASN A 57 -9.24 -16.46 -7.19
N GLU A 58 -10.45 -15.92 -7.27
CA GLU A 58 -11.57 -16.59 -7.95
C GLU A 58 -11.28 -16.81 -9.44
N LEU A 59 -10.75 -15.79 -10.13
CA LEU A 59 -10.34 -15.91 -11.54
C LEU A 59 -9.24 -16.96 -11.73
N ILE A 60 -8.24 -16.99 -10.84
CA ILE A 60 -7.18 -17.99 -10.84
C ILE A 60 -7.76 -19.39 -10.65
N ASN A 61 -8.67 -19.58 -9.68
CA ASN A 61 -9.28 -20.88 -9.40
C ASN A 61 -10.10 -21.39 -10.59
N ILE A 62 -10.85 -20.50 -11.25
CA ILE A 62 -11.59 -20.83 -12.49
C ILE A 62 -10.62 -21.31 -13.56
N GLU A 63 -9.49 -20.64 -13.73
CA GLU A 63 -8.51 -21.00 -14.75
C GLU A 63 -7.75 -22.29 -14.42
N MET A 64 -7.42 -22.53 -13.14
CA MET A 64 -6.86 -23.82 -12.70
C MET A 64 -7.82 -24.98 -12.98
N LEU A 65 -9.11 -24.81 -12.68
CA LEU A 65 -10.12 -25.84 -12.93
C LEU A 65 -10.24 -26.19 -14.42
N LYS A 66 -10.24 -25.17 -15.30
CA LYS A 66 -10.23 -25.40 -16.76
C LYS A 66 -9.01 -26.19 -17.22
N ASN A 67 -7.86 -25.95 -16.60
CA ASN A 67 -6.61 -26.63 -16.91
C ASN A 67 -6.43 -27.95 -16.13
N ARG A 68 -7.46 -28.42 -15.41
CA ARG A 68 -7.45 -29.65 -14.59
C ARG A 68 -6.34 -29.68 -13.53
N VAL A 69 -5.99 -28.50 -13.01
CA VAL A 69 -5.06 -28.35 -11.89
C VAL A 69 -5.89 -28.15 -10.62
N GLU A 70 -5.64 -28.97 -9.61
CA GLU A 70 -6.30 -28.80 -8.31
C GLU A 70 -5.67 -27.63 -7.55
N SER A 71 -6.52 -26.68 -7.15
CA SER A 71 -6.15 -25.59 -6.25
C SER A 71 -6.41 -26.03 -4.81
N GLU A 72 -5.41 -26.59 -4.14
CA GLU A 72 -5.50 -26.83 -2.70
C GLU A 72 -5.02 -25.60 -1.90
N ALA A 73 -5.85 -25.17 -0.93
CA ALA A 73 -5.43 -24.17 0.04
C ALA A 73 -4.38 -24.78 0.97
N SER A 74 -3.19 -24.17 1.03
CA SER A 74 -2.12 -24.59 1.95
C SER A 74 -2.60 -24.76 3.39
N ASP A 75 -2.11 -25.78 4.11
CA ASP A 75 -2.41 -26.07 5.52
C ASP A 75 -2.28 -24.86 6.44
N LYS A 76 -1.33 -23.97 6.12
CA LYS A 76 -1.12 -22.71 6.84
C LYS A 76 -2.29 -21.74 6.65
N LEU A 77 -2.86 -21.68 5.46
CA LEU A 77 -4.03 -20.86 5.16
C LEU A 77 -5.27 -21.43 5.85
N GLN A 78 -5.45 -22.77 5.81
CA GLN A 78 -6.55 -23.44 6.50
C GLN A 78 -6.51 -23.21 8.01
N THR A 79 -5.35 -23.42 8.63
CA THR A 79 -5.14 -23.21 10.08
C THR A 79 -5.36 -21.75 10.46
N LYS A 80 -4.95 -20.80 9.61
CA LYS A 80 -5.19 -19.36 9.83
C LYS A 80 -6.67 -18.98 9.72
N GLY A 81 -7.44 -19.66 8.86
CA GLY A 81 -8.90 -19.51 8.77
C GLY A 81 -9.58 -19.99 10.05
N LEU A 82 -9.21 -21.19 10.52
CA LEU A 82 -9.70 -21.78 11.77
C LEU A 82 -9.36 -20.90 13.00
N ALA A 83 -8.13 -20.39 13.08
CA ALA A 83 -7.67 -19.56 14.19
C ALA A 83 -8.26 -18.13 14.18
N ARG A 84 -8.80 -17.65 13.06
CA ARG A 84 -9.42 -16.31 12.93
C ARG A 84 -10.94 -16.32 13.05
N GLY A 85 -11.55 -17.44 13.43
CA GLY A 85 -12.97 -17.51 13.76
C GLY A 85 -13.36 -16.44 14.79
N SER A 86 -14.39 -15.64 14.44
CA SER A 86 -15.01 -14.58 15.26
C SER A 86 -14.02 -13.71 16.05
N ARG A 87 -13.31 -12.81 15.34
CA ARG A 87 -12.54 -11.76 16.01
C ARG A 87 -13.50 -10.77 16.67
N ARG A 88 -13.84 -11.00 17.94
CA ARG A 88 -14.63 -10.09 18.78
C ARG A 88 -13.91 -8.73 18.81
N GLN A 89 -14.45 -7.73 18.12
CA GLN A 89 -13.90 -6.38 18.16
C GLN A 89 -14.08 -5.83 19.58
N HIS A 90 -12.99 -5.68 20.31
CA HIS A 90 -13.00 -4.99 21.59
C HIS A 90 -13.09 -3.48 21.30
N ARG A 91 -14.29 -2.89 21.39
CA ARG A 91 -14.44 -1.43 21.40
C ARG A 91 -13.77 -0.93 22.69
N ILE A 92 -12.60 -0.31 22.55
CA ILE A 92 -12.03 0.49 23.63
C ILE A 92 -12.93 1.73 23.71
N GLY A 93 -13.63 1.88 24.83
CA GLY A 93 -14.66 2.89 25.03
C GLY A 93 -14.16 4.31 24.78
N SER A 94 -15.01 5.11 24.15
CA SER A 94 -14.81 6.56 24.00
C SER A 94 -14.92 7.23 25.37
N ARG A 95 -13.92 8.06 25.69
CA ARG A 95 -14.10 9.21 26.57
C ARG A 95 -14.05 10.47 25.71
#